data_AF-A0A0S8JUF2-F1
#
_entry.id   AF-A0A0S8JUF2-F1
#
_cell.length_a   1.000
_cell.length_b   1.000
_cell.length_c   1.000
_cell.angle_alpha   90.00
_cell.angle_beta   90.00
_cell.angle_gamma   90.00
#
_symmetry.space_group_name_H-M   'P 1'
#
loop_
_entity.id
_entity.type
_entity.pdbx_description
1 polymer ?
#
loop_
_entity_poly.entity_id
_entity_poly.type
_entity_poly.pdbx_seq_one_letter_code
_entity_poly.pdbx_strand_id
1 'polypeptide(L)'
;MLDWMAQGTRVTGNLLHDNKTTQDLFVEVNHGPCLIDNNILLSPNAIRDLSQGRAIVHNLFIGSFIPQTNPRVTPFHKEHSTEVAGLKAIKGGDDRYYNNIFMSYNREAPWPERSGPRQEGNFFGLGAFNPIDFPLTAEGNIYVDRARAFEAENNQVENPDFRTHAEVIKKEDGIYLEIRMDKDWRDQQRKLITTKLLGKAENPDLPFVQPDDTPYRLNVDYLGEKRNTNNPAPGPFEEIKDGLMIIKVWSSRRN
;
A
#
# COMPACT_ATOMS: atom_id res chain seq x y z
N MET A 1 9.37 3.35 -9.78
CA MET A 1 10.08 2.06 -9.70
C MET A 1 11.14 2.17 -8.62
N LEU A 2 11.25 1.16 -7.76
CA LEU A 2 12.30 1.00 -6.75
C LEU A 2 13.02 -0.32 -7.07
N ASP A 3 14.19 -0.23 -7.69
CA ASP A 3 14.93 -1.37 -8.22
C ASP A 3 16.25 -1.52 -7.46
N TRP A 4 16.31 -2.58 -6.64
CA TRP A 4 17.40 -2.92 -5.73
C TRP A 4 17.59 -1.93 -4.56
N MET A 5 17.90 -2.50 -3.40
CA MET A 5 18.45 -1.76 -2.26
C MET A 5 17.58 -0.59 -1.76
N ALA A 6 16.26 -0.63 -1.93
CA ALA A 6 15.32 0.32 -1.34
C ALA A 6 15.19 0.15 0.19
N GLN A 7 16.32 0.07 0.89
CA GLN A 7 16.44 -0.10 2.32
C GLN A 7 16.40 1.25 3.01
N GLY A 8 15.54 1.40 4.03
CA GLY A 8 15.24 2.68 4.68
C GLY A 8 14.42 3.65 3.80
N THR A 9 13.99 3.22 2.60
CA THR A 9 13.19 4.07 1.71
C THR A 9 11.79 4.31 2.27
N ARG A 10 11.29 5.53 2.12
CA ARG A 10 9.90 5.90 2.43
C ARG A 10 9.23 6.52 1.21
N VAL A 11 8.14 5.93 0.75
CA VAL A 11 7.24 6.47 -0.29
C VAL A 11 5.97 6.95 0.39
N THR A 12 5.81 8.26 0.53
CA THR A 12 4.72 8.84 1.33
C THR A 12 4.03 10.03 0.68
N GLY A 13 2.72 10.15 0.84
CA GLY A 13 1.94 11.33 0.42
C GLY A 13 1.85 11.53 -1.11
N ASN A 14 1.91 10.46 -1.90
CA ASN A 14 1.92 10.55 -3.36
C ASN A 14 0.55 10.28 -3.99
N LEU A 15 0.25 11.00 -5.06
CA LEU A 15 -0.87 10.73 -5.97
C LEU A 15 -0.33 10.06 -7.25
N LEU A 16 -0.64 8.78 -7.44
CA LEU A 16 -0.27 7.99 -8.61
C LEU A 16 -1.52 7.65 -9.40
N HIS A 17 -1.62 8.15 -10.63
CA HIS A 17 -2.79 7.97 -11.48
C HIS A 17 -2.40 8.02 -12.97
N ASP A 18 -3.28 7.51 -13.83
CA ASP A 18 -3.11 7.50 -15.29
C ASP A 18 -1.83 6.80 -15.80
N ASN A 19 -1.26 5.87 -15.03
CA ASN A 19 -0.09 5.08 -15.44
C ASN A 19 -0.40 3.97 -16.47
N LYS A 20 -1.61 3.98 -17.06
CA LYS A 20 -2.08 3.13 -18.18
C LYS A 20 -1.58 1.68 -18.12
N THR A 21 -0.68 1.30 -19.02
CA THR A 21 -0.17 -0.07 -19.21
C THR A 21 0.94 -0.43 -18.21
N THR A 22 1.39 0.53 -17.40
CA THR A 22 2.44 0.37 -16.38
C THR A 22 1.83 0.37 -14.98
N GLN A 23 2.66 0.16 -13.96
CA GLN A 23 2.24 0.11 -12.57
C GLN A 23 2.47 1.45 -11.87
N ASP A 24 1.59 1.78 -10.91
CA ASP A 24 1.81 2.91 -10.00
C ASP A 24 3.12 2.70 -9.23
N LEU A 25 3.30 1.51 -8.66
CA LEU A 25 4.56 1.11 -8.04
C LEU A 25 5.07 -0.21 -8.62
N PHE A 26 6.37 -0.23 -8.86
CA PHE A 26 7.13 -1.45 -9.12
C PHE A 26 8.27 -1.50 -8.12
N VAL A 27 8.24 -2.51 -7.25
CA VAL A 27 9.27 -2.77 -6.24
C VAL A 27 9.99 -4.06 -6.58
N GLU A 28 11.24 -3.93 -7.00
CA GLU A 28 12.01 -5.01 -7.60
C GLU A 28 13.24 -5.34 -6.76
N VAL A 29 13.29 -6.57 -6.27
CA VAL A 29 14.42 -7.21 -5.58
C VAL A 29 15.00 -6.42 -4.40
N ASN A 30 14.10 -5.87 -3.58
CA ASN A 30 14.41 -5.19 -2.33
C ASN A 30 14.15 -6.08 -1.10
N HIS A 31 14.91 -5.87 -0.03
CA HIS A 31 14.85 -6.65 1.21
C HIS A 31 14.29 -5.89 2.41
N GLY A 32 13.90 -4.63 2.21
CA GLY A 32 13.44 -3.73 3.26
C GLY A 32 14.53 -3.29 4.24
N PRO A 33 14.16 -2.70 5.38
CA PRO A 33 12.83 -2.15 5.66
C PRO A 33 12.48 -1.04 4.66
N CYS A 34 11.28 -1.07 4.08
CA CYS A 34 10.78 -0.03 3.17
C CYS A 34 9.34 0.34 3.55
N LEU A 35 9.07 1.62 3.74
CA LEU A 35 7.77 2.15 4.16
C LEU A 35 7.04 2.77 2.97
N ILE A 36 5.82 2.33 2.71
CA ILE A 36 4.92 2.88 1.69
C ILE A 36 3.66 3.32 2.42
N ASP A 37 3.50 4.61 2.69
CA ASP A 37 2.41 5.11 3.54
C ASP A 37 1.66 6.32 3.00
N ASN A 38 0.36 6.41 3.28
CA ASN A 38 -0.45 7.58 2.91
C ASN A 38 -0.35 7.91 1.40
N ASN A 39 -0.40 6.92 0.51
CA ASN A 39 -0.42 7.17 -0.94
C ASN A 39 -1.81 6.86 -1.53
N ILE A 40 -2.10 7.48 -2.68
CA ILE A 40 -3.30 7.29 -3.48
C ILE A 40 -2.88 6.67 -4.82
N LEU A 41 -3.24 5.42 -5.07
CA LEU A 41 -2.87 4.64 -6.25
C LEU A 41 -4.13 4.30 -7.07
N LEU A 42 -4.30 5.01 -8.19
CA LEU A 42 -5.52 5.06 -9.00
C LEU A 42 -5.36 4.45 -10.39
N SER A 43 -4.22 3.86 -10.72
CA SER A 43 -4.03 3.19 -12.01
C SER A 43 -4.56 1.75 -11.96
N PRO A 44 -4.87 1.14 -13.10
CA PRO A 44 -5.35 -0.25 -13.15
C PRO A 44 -4.35 -1.28 -12.60
N ASN A 45 -3.06 -0.94 -12.57
CA ASN A 45 -2.01 -1.77 -12.00
C ASN A 45 -1.42 -1.03 -10.80
N ALA A 46 -1.77 -1.43 -9.58
CA ALA A 46 -1.33 -0.74 -8.38
C ALA A 46 0.14 -1.07 -8.08
N ILE A 47 0.42 -2.35 -7.80
CA ILE A 47 1.76 -2.78 -7.41
C ILE A 47 2.16 -4.01 -8.19
N ARG A 48 3.31 -3.93 -8.88
CA ARG A 48 4.09 -5.10 -9.25
C ARG A 48 5.13 -5.33 -8.17
N ASP A 49 5.10 -6.52 -7.60
CA ASP A 49 5.77 -6.83 -6.36
C ASP A 49 6.74 -7.99 -6.56
N LEU A 50 8.03 -7.65 -6.50
CA LEU A 50 9.14 -8.59 -6.55
C LEU A 50 10.10 -8.33 -5.39
N SER A 51 9.57 -7.99 -4.21
CA SER A 51 10.37 -7.63 -3.03
C SER A 51 9.85 -8.30 -1.76
N GLN A 52 10.50 -8.05 -0.63
CA GLN A 52 10.10 -8.48 0.72
C GLN A 52 10.54 -7.42 1.74
N GLY A 53 10.00 -7.45 2.96
CA GLY A 53 10.44 -6.58 4.05
C GLY A 53 9.79 -5.19 4.07
N ARG A 54 8.57 -5.03 3.56
CA ARG A 54 7.90 -3.71 3.52
C ARG A 54 6.86 -3.53 4.62
N ALA A 55 6.56 -2.27 4.88
CA ALA A 55 5.36 -1.83 5.58
C ALA A 55 4.53 -0.97 4.62
N ILE A 56 3.30 -1.39 4.35
CA ILE A 56 2.35 -0.75 3.45
C ILE A 56 1.17 -0.28 4.31
N VAL A 57 1.09 1.03 4.54
CA VAL A 57 0.26 1.59 5.62
C VAL A 57 -0.62 2.74 5.15
N HIS A 58 -1.92 2.73 5.45
CA HIS A 58 -2.79 3.89 5.16
C HIS A 58 -2.84 4.32 3.68
N ASN A 59 -2.67 3.39 2.74
CA ASN A 59 -2.79 3.70 1.31
C ASN A 59 -4.21 3.44 0.80
N LEU A 60 -4.54 4.06 -0.33
CA LEU A 60 -5.70 3.74 -1.15
C LEU A 60 -5.22 3.06 -2.43
N PHE A 61 -5.74 1.88 -2.72
CA PHE A 61 -5.48 1.14 -3.95
C PHE A 61 -6.78 0.84 -4.68
N ILE A 62 -6.79 1.05 -5.99
CA ILE A 62 -7.87 0.55 -6.85
C ILE A 62 -7.36 -0.47 -7.88
N GLY A 63 -6.07 -0.48 -8.18
CA GLY A 63 -5.46 -1.34 -9.18
C GLY A 63 -5.09 -2.74 -8.68
N SER A 64 -4.63 -3.58 -9.60
CA SER A 64 -4.23 -4.95 -9.32
C SER A 64 -2.85 -5.06 -8.66
N PHE A 65 -2.68 -6.10 -7.83
CA PHE A 65 -1.43 -6.51 -7.20
C PHE A 65 -0.87 -7.75 -7.90
N ILE A 66 0.44 -7.74 -8.18
CA ILE A 66 1.14 -8.83 -8.88
C ILE A 66 2.38 -9.25 -8.07
N PRO A 67 2.23 -10.12 -7.05
CA PRO A 67 3.34 -10.67 -6.30
C PRO A 67 4.08 -11.76 -7.08
N GLN A 68 5.41 -11.71 -7.06
CA GLN A 68 6.27 -12.69 -7.70
C GLN A 68 7.56 -12.88 -6.88
N THR A 69 8.09 -14.10 -6.89
CA THR A 69 9.44 -14.37 -6.38
C THR A 69 10.50 -14.01 -7.42
N ASN A 70 11.76 -13.89 -7.00
CA ASN A 70 12.86 -13.64 -7.93
C ASN A 70 14.14 -14.34 -7.47
N PRO A 71 14.75 -15.20 -8.31
CA PRO A 71 15.94 -15.96 -7.93
C PRO A 71 17.23 -15.13 -7.92
N ARG A 72 17.22 -13.90 -8.46
CA ARG A 72 18.39 -13.02 -8.41
C ARG A 72 18.75 -12.72 -6.97
N VAL A 73 20.03 -12.85 -6.67
CA VAL A 73 20.61 -12.54 -5.36
C VAL A 73 21.08 -11.08 -5.39
N THR A 74 20.46 -10.23 -4.57
CA THR A 74 20.74 -8.79 -4.49
C THR A 74 21.17 -8.39 -3.08
N PRO A 75 21.95 -7.31 -2.93
CA PRO A 75 22.50 -6.93 -1.64
C PRO A 75 21.47 -6.24 -0.73
N PHE A 76 21.69 -6.35 0.57
CA PHE A 76 21.15 -5.47 1.62
C PHE A 76 22.31 -4.93 2.45
N HIS A 77 22.08 -3.84 3.19
CA HIS A 77 23.13 -3.04 3.83
C HIS A 77 23.03 -3.05 5.35
N LYS A 78 24.07 -2.55 6.02
CA LYS A 78 23.95 -2.12 7.42
C LYS A 78 23.03 -0.91 7.55
N GLU A 79 22.52 -0.67 8.75
CA GLU A 79 21.65 0.48 9.05
C GLU A 79 22.32 1.80 8.68
N HIS A 80 21.57 2.68 8.00
CA HIS A 80 22.01 4.01 7.56
C HIS A 80 23.40 4.05 6.89
N SER A 81 23.72 2.99 6.14
CA SER A 81 25.04 2.79 5.55
C SER A 81 24.94 2.23 4.13
N THR A 82 25.99 2.45 3.34
CA THR A 82 26.20 1.80 2.04
C THR A 82 27.05 0.53 2.17
N GLU A 83 27.48 0.16 3.38
CA GLU A 83 28.20 -1.08 3.62
C GLU A 83 27.27 -2.28 3.46
N VAL A 84 27.63 -3.20 2.56
CA VAL A 84 26.87 -4.43 2.31
C VAL A 84 26.93 -5.34 3.54
N ALA A 85 25.76 -5.72 4.05
CA ALA A 85 25.62 -6.67 5.16
C ALA A 85 25.37 -8.10 4.70
N GLY A 86 24.85 -8.29 3.49
CA GLY A 86 24.65 -9.61 2.91
C GLY A 86 23.94 -9.55 1.56
N LEU A 87 23.66 -10.72 0.99
CA LEU A 87 22.89 -10.85 -0.23
C LEU A 87 21.83 -11.94 -0.08
N LYS A 88 20.66 -11.74 -0.69
CA LYS A 88 19.56 -12.70 -0.66
C LYS A 88 18.77 -12.67 -1.97
N ALA A 89 18.14 -13.79 -2.29
CA ALA A 89 17.07 -13.85 -3.28
C ALA A 89 15.72 -13.50 -2.64
N ILE A 90 14.74 -13.10 -3.46
CA ILE A 90 13.38 -12.81 -3.01
C ILE A 90 12.57 -14.10 -3.02
N LYS A 91 12.19 -14.55 -1.83
CA LYS A 91 11.35 -15.74 -1.66
C LYS A 91 9.87 -15.42 -1.56
N GLY A 92 9.52 -14.13 -1.40
CA GLY A 92 8.17 -13.65 -1.15
C GLY A 92 7.86 -13.51 0.34
N GLY A 93 6.93 -12.61 0.69
CA GLY A 93 6.47 -12.41 2.06
C GLY A 93 7.24 -11.33 2.85
N ASP A 94 7.20 -11.45 4.18
CA ASP A 94 7.76 -10.46 5.15
C ASP A 94 7.24 -9.03 4.90
N ASP A 95 5.99 -8.92 4.45
CA ASP A 95 5.33 -7.63 4.29
C ASP A 95 4.27 -7.43 5.35
N ARG A 96 4.01 -6.16 5.65
CA ARG A 96 3.03 -5.73 6.65
C ARG A 96 2.04 -4.78 5.99
N TYR A 97 0.77 -5.13 5.98
CA TYR A 97 -0.32 -4.32 5.43
C TYR A 97 -1.23 -3.83 6.55
N TYR A 98 -1.17 -2.53 6.85
CA TYR A 98 -1.96 -1.96 7.93
C TYR A 98 -2.86 -0.83 7.44
N ASN A 99 -4.12 -0.89 7.85
CA ASN A 99 -5.06 0.23 7.71
C ASN A 99 -5.18 0.75 6.27
N ASN A 100 -5.05 -0.08 5.24
CA ASN A 100 -5.23 0.33 3.83
C ASN A 100 -6.70 0.23 3.40
N ILE A 101 -7.04 0.90 2.30
CA ILE A 101 -8.32 0.71 1.59
C ILE A 101 -8.01 0.10 0.22
N PHE A 102 -8.61 -1.05 -0.05
CA PHE A 102 -8.54 -1.75 -1.32
C PHE A 102 -9.91 -1.74 -1.99
N MET A 103 -9.93 -1.15 -3.19
CA MET A 103 -11.06 -1.15 -4.12
C MET A 103 -10.67 -1.94 -5.37
N SER A 104 -11.59 -2.07 -6.32
CA SER A 104 -11.28 -2.61 -7.64
C SER A 104 -11.39 -1.57 -8.75
N TYR A 105 -10.49 -1.68 -9.72
CA TYR A 105 -10.50 -0.88 -10.93
C TYR A 105 -11.54 -1.45 -11.89
N ASN A 106 -12.75 -0.89 -11.86
CA ASN A 106 -13.93 -1.43 -12.55
C ASN A 106 -14.06 -1.01 -14.04
N ARG A 107 -13.06 -0.33 -14.60
CA ARG A 107 -13.10 0.16 -16.00
C ARG A 107 -12.52 -0.83 -17.01
N GLU A 108 -11.72 -1.81 -16.56
CA GLU A 108 -11.16 -2.87 -17.39
C GLU A 108 -10.79 -4.12 -16.56
N ALA A 109 -10.39 -5.19 -17.25
CA ALA A 109 -9.91 -6.42 -16.62
C ALA A 109 -8.55 -6.22 -15.90
N PRO A 110 -8.22 -6.95 -14.82
CA PRO A 110 -6.92 -6.82 -14.16
C PRO A 110 -5.74 -7.16 -15.10
N TRP A 111 -4.53 -6.72 -14.74
CA TRP A 111 -3.34 -6.86 -15.60
C TRP A 111 -3.10 -8.27 -16.17
N PRO A 112 -3.19 -9.36 -15.38
CA PRO A 112 -2.91 -10.70 -15.88
C PRO A 112 -3.85 -11.12 -17.02
N GLU A 113 -5.12 -10.71 -16.94
CA GLU A 113 -6.13 -11.01 -17.97
C GLU A 113 -5.94 -10.20 -19.26
N ARG A 114 -5.25 -9.06 -19.20
CA ARG A 114 -4.93 -8.22 -20.36
C ARG A 114 -3.61 -8.60 -21.05
N SER A 115 -2.71 -9.27 -20.35
CA SER A 115 -1.28 -9.32 -20.73
C SER A 115 -0.75 -10.74 -21.02
N GLY A 116 -1.58 -11.78 -20.91
CA GLY A 116 -1.14 -13.16 -21.12
C GLY A 116 -2.23 -14.21 -20.94
N PRO A 117 -1.85 -15.50 -20.76
CA PRO A 117 -2.78 -16.57 -20.47
C PRO A 117 -3.58 -16.26 -19.19
N ARG A 118 -4.84 -16.69 -19.15
CA ARG A 118 -5.70 -16.53 -17.97
C ARG A 118 -4.99 -17.10 -16.74
N GLN A 119 -4.83 -16.27 -15.73
CA GLN A 119 -4.37 -16.68 -14.42
C GLN A 119 -5.59 -16.82 -13.50
N GLU A 120 -5.64 -17.89 -12.73
CA GLU A 120 -6.66 -18.05 -11.69
C GLU A 120 -6.28 -17.22 -10.46
N GLY A 121 -7.28 -16.71 -9.74
CA GLY A 121 -7.08 -15.96 -8.49
C GLY A 121 -7.76 -14.60 -8.47
N ASN A 122 -7.61 -13.90 -7.34
CA ASN A 122 -8.06 -12.53 -7.17
C ASN A 122 -6.84 -11.60 -7.23
N PHE A 123 -6.89 -10.55 -8.06
CA PHE A 123 -5.76 -9.62 -8.21
C PHE A 123 -6.00 -8.27 -7.52
N PHE A 124 -7.11 -8.08 -6.81
CA PHE A 124 -7.45 -6.85 -6.09
C PHE A 124 -7.36 -7.08 -4.58
N GLY A 125 -6.63 -6.21 -3.88
CA GLY A 125 -6.36 -6.41 -2.46
C GLY A 125 -5.33 -7.50 -2.21
N LEU A 126 -5.42 -8.11 -1.03
CA LEU A 126 -4.44 -9.10 -0.56
C LEU A 126 -4.83 -10.55 -0.89
N GLY A 127 -5.98 -10.77 -1.51
CA GLY A 127 -6.33 -12.04 -2.14
C GLY A 127 -5.39 -12.45 -3.29
N ALA A 128 -4.50 -11.54 -3.72
CA ALA A 128 -3.44 -11.81 -4.69
C ALA A 128 -2.27 -12.63 -4.11
N PHE A 129 -2.17 -12.76 -2.79
CA PHE A 129 -1.06 -13.41 -2.11
C PHE A 129 -1.49 -14.78 -1.58
N ASN A 130 -0.80 -15.84 -2.02
CA ASN A 130 -0.94 -17.17 -1.42
C ASN A 130 -0.22 -17.19 -0.06
N PRO A 131 -0.88 -17.55 1.06
CA PRO A 131 -0.24 -17.54 2.37
C PRO A 131 0.96 -18.47 2.54
N ILE A 132 1.03 -19.55 1.76
CA ILE A 132 2.14 -20.52 1.78
C ILE A 132 3.38 -19.90 1.13
N ASP A 133 3.20 -19.22 -0.01
CA ASP A 133 4.30 -18.67 -0.80
C ASP A 133 4.69 -17.25 -0.36
N PHE A 134 3.73 -16.50 0.21
CA PHE A 134 3.88 -15.09 0.60
C PHE A 134 3.33 -14.85 2.01
N PRO A 135 4.01 -15.35 3.06
CA PRO A 135 3.60 -15.08 4.43
C PRO A 135 3.71 -13.57 4.72
N LEU A 136 2.59 -12.95 5.09
CA LEU A 136 2.51 -11.52 5.38
C LEU A 136 1.67 -11.27 6.64
N THR A 137 1.80 -10.07 7.20
CA THR A 137 0.92 -9.57 8.26
C THR A 137 -0.08 -8.60 7.67
N ALA A 138 -1.37 -8.77 7.97
CA ALA A 138 -2.41 -7.84 7.58
C ALA A 138 -3.34 -7.56 8.77
N GLU A 139 -3.66 -6.30 9.03
CA GLU A 139 -4.63 -5.90 10.07
C GLU A 139 -5.25 -4.53 9.74
N GLY A 140 -6.54 -4.39 10.01
CA GLY A 140 -7.24 -3.10 9.93
C GLY A 140 -7.52 -2.63 8.50
N ASN A 141 -7.33 -3.47 7.49
CA ASN A 141 -7.59 -3.11 6.09
C ASN A 141 -9.08 -3.19 5.75
N ILE A 142 -9.49 -2.39 4.76
CA ILE A 142 -10.83 -2.41 4.17
C ILE A 142 -10.73 -2.98 2.76
N TYR A 143 -11.64 -3.90 2.42
CA TYR A 143 -11.75 -4.50 1.09
C TYR A 143 -13.16 -4.34 0.57
N VAL A 144 -13.32 -3.71 -0.59
CA VAL A 144 -14.64 -3.46 -1.18
C VAL A 144 -14.71 -3.88 -2.64
N ASP A 145 -15.93 -4.09 -3.13
CA ASP A 145 -16.20 -4.55 -4.49
C ASP A 145 -15.48 -5.89 -4.79
N ARG A 146 -14.57 -5.93 -5.76
CA ARG A 146 -13.82 -7.16 -6.10
C ARG A 146 -12.56 -7.37 -5.25
N ALA A 147 -12.17 -6.42 -4.41
CA ALA A 147 -11.00 -6.59 -3.54
C ALA A 147 -11.27 -7.66 -2.48
N ARG A 148 -10.25 -8.47 -2.16
CA ARG A 148 -10.32 -9.50 -1.12
C ARG A 148 -9.17 -9.38 -0.14
N ALA A 149 -9.45 -9.73 1.11
CA ALA A 149 -8.51 -9.80 2.20
C ALA A 149 -7.50 -10.94 2.00
N PHE A 150 -6.43 -10.89 2.78
CA PHE A 150 -5.52 -12.01 2.88
C PHE A 150 -6.21 -13.13 3.65
N GLU A 151 -6.05 -14.38 3.22
CA GLU A 151 -6.77 -15.52 3.82
C GLU A 151 -6.52 -15.66 5.33
N ALA A 152 -5.30 -15.33 5.79
CA ALA A 152 -4.93 -15.38 7.20
C ALA A 152 -5.10 -14.04 7.96
N GLU A 153 -5.69 -13.02 7.34
CA GLU A 153 -6.04 -11.77 8.04
C GLU A 153 -7.20 -12.00 9.01
N ASN A 154 -7.07 -11.47 10.23
CA ASN A 154 -8.11 -11.57 11.24
C ASN A 154 -8.94 -10.28 11.29
N ASN A 155 -10.25 -10.43 11.50
CA ASN A 155 -11.21 -9.32 11.62
C ASN A 155 -11.24 -8.39 10.39
N GLN A 156 -10.98 -8.92 9.20
CA GLN A 156 -11.07 -8.21 7.94
C GLN A 156 -12.48 -7.62 7.74
N VAL A 157 -12.54 -6.45 7.10
CA VAL A 157 -13.80 -5.86 6.64
C VAL A 157 -13.86 -6.03 5.12
N GLU A 158 -14.74 -6.94 4.68
CA GLU A 158 -15.06 -7.11 3.27
C GLU A 158 -16.50 -6.67 3.00
N ASN A 159 -16.70 -5.85 1.96
CA ASN A 159 -18.02 -5.52 1.45
C ASN A 159 -18.05 -5.66 -0.09
N PRO A 160 -18.38 -6.85 -0.62
CA PRO A 160 -18.39 -7.09 -2.06
C PRO A 160 -19.51 -6.36 -2.80
N ASP A 161 -20.56 -5.91 -2.10
CA ASP A 161 -21.70 -5.22 -2.69
C ASP A 161 -21.50 -3.69 -2.78
N PHE A 162 -20.43 -3.18 -2.16
CA PHE A 162 -20.10 -1.76 -2.19
C PHE A 162 -19.70 -1.33 -3.61
N ARG A 163 -20.41 -0.33 -4.15
CA ARG A 163 -20.14 0.20 -5.50
C ARG A 163 -19.05 1.26 -5.48
N THR A 164 -17.84 0.87 -5.83
CA THR A 164 -16.67 1.76 -5.82
C THR A 164 -16.77 2.88 -6.86
N HIS A 165 -16.33 4.08 -6.47
CA HIS A 165 -16.11 5.23 -7.36
C HIS A 165 -14.83 5.92 -6.93
N ALA A 166 -13.92 6.17 -7.86
CA ALA A 166 -12.70 6.94 -7.67
C ALA A 166 -12.31 7.58 -9.00
N GLU A 167 -12.26 8.92 -9.04
CA GLU A 167 -11.96 9.67 -10.25
C GLU A 167 -11.16 10.93 -9.95
N VAL A 168 -10.18 11.21 -10.82
CA VAL A 168 -9.36 12.41 -10.75
C VAL A 168 -10.04 13.53 -11.54
N ILE A 169 -10.35 14.63 -10.86
CA ILE A 169 -10.94 15.83 -11.45
C ILE A 169 -9.90 16.94 -11.43
N LYS A 170 -9.55 17.47 -12.61
CA LYS A 170 -8.67 18.63 -12.75
C LYS A 170 -9.49 19.92 -12.72
N LYS A 171 -9.10 20.86 -11.86
CA LYS A 171 -9.65 22.22 -11.77
C LYS A 171 -8.51 23.24 -11.90
N GLU A 172 -8.85 24.53 -12.05
CA GLU A 172 -7.86 25.61 -12.18
C GLU A 172 -6.89 25.68 -10.99
N ASP A 173 -7.38 25.38 -9.79
CA ASP A 173 -6.64 25.54 -8.54
C ASP A 173 -5.97 24.25 -8.04
N GLY A 174 -6.10 23.14 -8.77
CA GLY A 174 -5.46 21.88 -8.42
C GLY A 174 -6.17 20.62 -8.92
N ILE A 175 -5.77 19.49 -8.33
CA ILE A 175 -6.32 18.16 -8.62
C ILE A 175 -7.18 17.73 -7.44
N TYR A 176 -8.35 17.19 -7.76
CA TYR A 176 -9.31 16.67 -6.81
C TYR A 176 -9.53 15.18 -7.06
N LEU A 177 -9.78 14.44 -5.99
CA LEU A 177 -10.25 13.07 -6.00
C LEU A 177 -11.74 13.09 -5.65
N GLU A 178 -12.58 12.67 -6.59
CA GLU A 178 -13.95 12.29 -6.29
C GLU A 178 -13.99 10.80 -5.96
N ILE A 179 -14.41 10.45 -4.75
CA ILE A 179 -14.34 9.09 -4.24
C ILE A 179 -15.59 8.75 -3.43
N ARG A 180 -16.11 7.52 -3.59
CA ARG A 180 -17.14 6.99 -2.70
C ARG A 180 -16.50 6.31 -1.51
N MET A 181 -16.91 6.71 -0.31
CA MET A 181 -16.51 6.08 0.95
C MET A 181 -17.71 5.67 1.79
N ASP A 182 -17.45 4.88 2.82
CA ASP A 182 -18.43 4.46 3.82
C ASP A 182 -17.91 4.86 5.21
N LYS A 183 -18.73 5.61 5.95
CA LYS A 183 -18.37 6.05 7.30
C LYS A 183 -18.21 4.86 8.26
N ASP A 184 -18.90 3.75 8.01
CA ASP A 184 -18.94 2.56 8.88
C ASP A 184 -17.59 1.81 8.85
N TRP A 185 -16.71 2.10 7.87
CA TRP A 185 -15.33 1.61 7.88
C TRP A 185 -14.56 2.00 9.15
N ARG A 186 -14.99 3.05 9.86
CA ARG A 186 -14.39 3.49 11.14
C ARG A 186 -14.79 2.64 12.35
N ASP A 187 -15.81 1.80 12.23
CA ASP A 187 -16.30 1.01 13.36
C ASP A 187 -15.30 -0.07 13.80
N GLN A 188 -14.52 -0.59 12.83
CA GLN A 188 -13.39 -1.46 13.11
C GLN A 188 -12.32 -0.70 13.90
N GLN A 189 -11.95 -1.23 15.08
CA GLN A 189 -10.87 -0.66 15.88
C GLN A 189 -9.51 -0.91 15.23
N ARG A 190 -8.69 0.16 15.15
CA ARG A 190 -7.35 0.14 14.56
C ARG A 190 -6.32 0.71 15.51
N LYS A 191 -5.09 0.20 15.40
CA LYS A 191 -3.95 0.68 16.15
C LYS A 191 -3.26 1.81 15.40
N LEU A 192 -2.72 2.77 16.15
CA LEU A 192 -1.74 3.70 15.60
C LEU A 192 -0.46 2.94 15.22
N ILE A 193 -0.04 3.11 13.96
CA ILE A 193 1.14 2.41 13.44
C ILE A 193 2.42 3.12 13.88
N THR A 194 3.34 2.35 14.45
CA THR A 194 4.61 2.83 15.02
C THR A 194 5.73 1.87 14.68
N THR A 195 7.00 2.30 14.78
CA THR A 195 8.17 1.40 14.64
C THR A 195 8.05 0.14 15.49
N LYS A 196 7.59 0.29 16.74
CA LYS A 196 7.41 -0.86 17.65
C LYS A 196 6.41 -1.88 17.11
N LEU A 197 5.31 -1.43 16.52
CA LEU A 197 4.30 -2.32 15.93
C LEU A 197 4.79 -2.95 14.63
N LEU A 198 5.52 -2.19 13.81
CA LEU A 198 6.08 -2.69 12.55
C LEU A 198 7.19 -3.73 12.79
N GLY A 199 7.93 -3.63 13.89
CA GLY A 199 9.05 -4.53 14.18
C GLY A 199 10.21 -4.29 13.20
N LYS A 200 10.74 -5.37 12.65
CA LYS A 200 11.91 -5.36 11.76
C LYS A 200 11.65 -6.12 10.48
N ALA A 201 12.28 -5.70 9.38
CA ALA A 201 12.37 -6.53 8.18
C ALA A 201 13.34 -7.70 8.44
N GLU A 202 12.97 -8.91 8.01
CA GLU A 202 13.60 -10.18 8.39
C GLU A 202 15.03 -10.29 7.89
N ASN A 203 15.26 -10.02 6.61
CA ASN A 203 16.59 -10.23 5.99
C ASN A 203 17.67 -9.27 6.51
N PRO A 204 17.45 -7.95 6.55
CA PRO A 204 18.44 -7.03 7.10
C PRO A 204 18.47 -7.03 8.63
N ASP A 205 17.46 -7.60 9.31
CA ASP A 205 17.25 -7.50 10.77
C ASP A 205 17.26 -6.05 11.28
N LEU A 206 16.66 -5.15 10.49
CA LEU A 206 16.61 -3.71 10.77
C LEU A 206 15.19 -3.20 11.03
N PRO A 207 15.02 -2.24 11.96
CA PRO A 207 13.74 -1.64 12.27
C PRO A 207 13.27 -0.67 11.18
N PHE A 208 11.96 -0.42 11.14
CA PHE A 208 11.41 0.69 10.37
C PHE A 208 11.62 2.00 11.16
N VAL A 209 12.65 2.77 10.82
CA VAL A 209 12.98 4.07 11.44
C VAL A 209 13.18 5.16 10.40
N GLN A 210 13.15 6.41 10.85
CA GLN A 210 13.50 7.59 10.06
C GLN A 210 15.02 7.63 9.80
N PRO A 211 15.51 8.47 8.87
CA PRO A 211 16.94 8.57 8.56
C PRO A 211 17.84 8.99 9.74
N ASP A 212 17.27 9.55 10.81
CA ASP A 212 17.93 9.98 12.03
C ASP A 212 17.72 9.00 13.20
N ASP A 213 17.40 7.73 12.90
CA ASP A 213 17.05 6.67 13.85
C ASP A 213 15.78 6.92 14.68
N THR A 214 15.08 8.05 14.47
CA THR A 214 13.86 8.31 15.24
C THR A 214 12.75 7.34 14.84
N PRO A 215 11.95 6.84 15.81
CA PRO A 215 10.90 5.89 15.50
C PRO A 215 9.76 6.55 14.73
N TYR A 216 9.24 5.85 13.72
CA TYR A 216 7.99 6.23 13.06
C TYR A 216 6.83 6.24 14.05
N ARG A 217 6.00 7.28 13.89
CA ARG A 217 4.67 7.40 14.47
C ARG A 217 3.76 7.96 13.39
N LEU A 218 2.96 7.11 12.76
CA LEU A 218 2.16 7.47 11.57
C LEU A 218 0.82 8.10 11.99
N ASN A 219 0.88 9.30 12.56
CA ASN A 219 -0.27 10.00 13.14
C ASN A 219 -0.73 11.23 12.33
N VAL A 220 -0.28 11.34 11.10
CA VAL A 220 -0.65 12.39 10.15
C VAL A 220 -1.11 11.71 8.87
N ASP A 221 -2.16 12.23 8.25
CA ASP A 221 -2.73 11.70 7.01
C ASP A 221 -2.11 12.35 5.76
N TYR A 222 -2.63 12.01 4.57
CA TYR A 222 -2.18 12.56 3.28
C TYR A 222 -2.26 14.09 3.20
N LEU A 223 -3.25 14.69 3.85
CA LEU A 223 -3.51 16.14 3.79
C LEU A 223 -2.77 16.93 4.88
N GLY A 224 -2.04 16.25 5.77
CA GLY A 224 -1.39 16.87 6.91
C GLY A 224 -2.26 16.91 8.17
N GLU A 225 -3.44 16.28 8.15
CA GLU A 225 -4.36 16.26 9.28
C GLU A 225 -3.95 15.23 10.33
N LYS A 226 -4.21 15.54 11.61
CA LYS A 226 -3.90 14.63 12.72
C LYS A 226 -4.87 13.46 12.73
N ARG A 227 -4.32 12.25 12.77
CA ARG A 227 -5.10 11.02 12.95
C ARG A 227 -5.59 10.86 14.39
N ASN A 228 -6.74 10.23 14.58
CA ASN A 228 -7.18 9.79 15.90
C ASN A 228 -6.23 8.69 16.40
N THR A 229 -5.44 8.97 17.43
CA THR A 229 -4.40 8.04 17.90
C THR A 229 -4.95 6.78 18.56
N ASN A 230 -6.22 6.79 18.99
CA ASN A 230 -6.87 5.64 19.62
C ASN A 230 -7.57 4.74 18.60
N ASN A 231 -8.02 5.31 17.47
CA ASN A 231 -8.65 4.57 16.38
C ASN A 231 -8.46 5.33 15.06
N PRO A 232 -7.27 5.24 14.43
CA PRO A 232 -7.00 5.94 13.17
C PRO A 232 -7.91 5.44 12.05
N ALA A 233 -8.33 6.33 11.15
CA ALA A 233 -9.10 5.91 9.98
C ALA A 233 -8.26 5.04 9.01
N PRO A 234 -8.89 4.08 8.30
CA PRO A 234 -8.22 3.38 7.21
C PRO A 234 -7.97 4.31 6.02
N GLY A 235 -6.98 3.96 5.21
CA GLY A 235 -6.61 4.69 4.01
C GLY A 235 -5.92 6.03 4.29
N PRO A 236 -5.74 6.84 3.22
CA PRO A 236 -4.85 7.99 3.24
C PRO A 236 -5.45 9.22 3.92
N PHE A 237 -6.75 9.22 4.23
CA PHE A 237 -7.43 10.35 4.85
C PHE A 237 -7.90 9.97 6.24
N GLU A 238 -7.71 10.88 7.20
CA GLU A 238 -8.34 10.71 8.50
C GLU A 238 -9.84 10.93 8.38
N GLU A 239 -10.31 11.91 7.59
CA GLU A 239 -11.75 12.14 7.40
C GLU A 239 -12.38 11.13 6.43
N ILE A 240 -13.43 10.44 6.89
CA ILE A 240 -14.26 9.53 6.09
C ILE A 240 -15.72 9.90 6.36
N LYS A 241 -16.48 10.14 5.29
CA LYS A 241 -17.92 10.41 5.29
C LYS A 241 -18.63 9.39 4.41
N ASP A 242 -19.93 9.22 4.66
CA ASP A 242 -20.75 8.35 3.84
C ASP A 242 -21.03 8.99 2.46
N GLY A 243 -20.93 8.19 1.41
CA GLY A 243 -21.24 8.59 0.03
C GLY A 243 -20.06 9.20 -0.73
N LEU A 244 -20.38 10.07 -1.69
CA LEU A 244 -19.37 10.71 -2.55
C LEU A 244 -18.72 11.89 -1.84
N MET A 245 -17.40 11.89 -1.80
CA MET A 245 -16.55 12.96 -1.29
C MET A 245 -15.74 13.54 -2.45
N ILE A 246 -15.49 14.85 -2.40
CA ILE A 246 -14.58 15.55 -3.32
C ILE A 246 -13.47 16.15 -2.47
N ILE A 247 -12.26 15.62 -2.63
CA ILE A 247 -11.10 15.94 -1.79
C ILE A 247 -10.02 16.57 -2.67
N LYS A 248 -9.48 17.72 -2.28
CA LYS A 248 -8.33 18.32 -2.98
C LYS A 248 -7.07 17.54 -2.61
N VAL A 249 -6.42 16.92 -3.58
CA VAL A 249 -5.27 16.01 -3.36
C VAL A 249 -3.96 16.55 -3.93
N TRP A 250 -4.02 17.64 -4.72
CA TRP A 250 -2.84 18.34 -5.20
C TRP A 250 -3.16 19.82 -5.45
N SER A 251 -2.27 20.73 -5.06
CA SER A 251 -2.42 22.17 -5.32
C SER A 251 -1.58 22.58 -6.53
N SER A 252 -2.15 23.39 -7.44
CA SER A 252 -1.42 23.90 -8.62
C SER A 252 -0.39 24.98 -8.27
N ARG A 253 -0.41 25.50 -7.04
CA ARG A 253 0.58 26.44 -6.49
C ARG A 253 1.29 25.80 -5.30
N ARG A 254 2.63 25.85 -5.32
CA ARG A 254 3.42 25.67 -4.10
C ARG A 254 3.17 26.90 -3.23
N ASN A 255 2.55 26.74 -2.07
CA ASN A 255 2.68 27.72 -1.00
C ASN A 255 4.07 27.59 -0.37
#